data_AF-A0A4V5NN65-F1
#
_entry.id   AF-A0A4V5NN65-F1
#
_cell.length_a   1.000
_cell.length_b   1.000
_cell.length_c   1.000
_cell.angle_alpha   90.00
_cell.angle_beta   90.00
_cell.angle_gamma   90.00
#
_symmetry.space_group_name_H-M   'P 1'
#
loop_
_entity.id
_entity.type
_entity.pdbx_description
1 polymer ?
#
loop_
_entity_poly.entity_id
_entity_poly.type
_entity_poly.pdbx_seq_one_letter_code
_entity_poly.pdbx_strand_id
1 'polypeptide(L)'
;HPVARTDEIVALAEKALAARWQFRRGDAYVLREGKVEMIDQSTGRLMPDRRWEFGLQQMVEIAAGAEPSAENRTVAQVTQQTFFRQYRLLSGLTGTARECRPEFWSIYRLPVRRIAPHAPLRLIDQGTRVFPRAAEKWLHVADRAEAMAATRAVLIGVNDVTETEALAAVFAARGRTIAVLDAMSEADEAALIAEAGRKGAITLATHLAGRGTDIALDPEVRAAGGLHVIIASAMVSSRLERQFYGRAGRAGDPGSY
;
A
#
# COMPACT_ATOMS: atom_id res chain seq x y z
N HIS A 1 0.59 45.39 14.16
CA HIS A 1 1.79 46.10 14.66
C HIS A 1 2.71 46.35 13.47
N PRO A 2 3.19 47.58 13.21
CA PRO A 2 4.02 47.90 12.03
C PRO A 2 5.31 47.08 11.94
N VAL A 3 5.84 46.61 13.07
CA VAL A 3 7.02 45.72 13.16
C VAL A 3 6.76 44.33 12.54
N ALA A 4 5.55 43.78 12.68
CA ALA A 4 5.21 42.47 12.09
C ALA A 4 5.22 42.49 10.55
N ARG A 5 4.99 43.66 9.92
CA ARG A 5 5.12 43.83 8.47
C ARG A 5 6.58 43.89 8.01
N THR A 6 7.51 44.33 8.86
CA THR A 6 8.92 44.48 8.49
C THR A 6 9.60 43.12 8.40
N ASP A 7 9.38 42.25 9.38
CA ASP A 7 10.00 40.91 9.42
C ASP A 7 9.49 40.01 8.28
N GLU A 8 8.18 40.08 7.97
CA GLU A 8 7.60 39.35 6.84
C GLU A 8 8.20 39.81 5.49
N ILE A 9 8.39 41.11 5.30
CA ILE A 9 9.00 41.67 4.08
C ILE A 9 10.46 41.22 3.94
N VAL A 10 11.23 41.27 5.03
CA VAL A 10 12.63 40.80 5.03
C VAL A 10 12.68 39.32 4.68
N ALA A 11 11.85 38.48 5.32
CA ALA A 11 11.81 37.05 5.04
C ALA A 11 11.41 36.74 3.59
N LEU A 12 10.48 37.51 3.00
CA LEU A 12 10.10 37.37 1.60
C LEU A 12 11.23 37.81 0.66
N ALA A 13 11.93 38.90 0.98
CA ALA A 13 13.05 39.40 0.19
C ALA A 13 14.24 38.41 0.21
N GLU A 14 14.56 37.82 1.36
CA GLU A 14 15.57 36.78 1.49
C GLU A 14 15.22 35.55 0.65
N LYS A 15 13.97 35.08 0.70
CA LYS A 15 13.49 33.96 -0.12
C LYS A 15 13.55 34.27 -1.62
N ALA A 16 13.18 35.49 -2.02
CA ALA A 16 13.25 35.91 -3.41
C ALA A 16 14.70 35.97 -3.91
N LEU A 17 15.63 36.47 -3.09
CA LEU A 17 17.06 36.45 -3.39
C LEU A 17 17.61 35.01 -3.46
N ALA A 18 17.25 34.16 -2.51
CA ALA A 18 17.65 32.76 -2.52
C ALA A 18 17.14 32.05 -3.78
N ALA A 19 15.83 32.15 -4.08
CA ALA A 19 15.21 31.59 -5.27
C ALA A 19 15.90 32.06 -6.57
N ARG A 20 16.28 33.34 -6.65
CA ARG A 20 16.93 33.89 -7.85
C ARG A 20 18.39 33.48 -8.01
N TRP A 21 19.15 33.38 -6.91
CA TRP A 21 20.61 33.27 -6.98
C TRP A 21 21.15 31.89 -6.58
N GLN A 22 20.49 31.21 -5.66
CA GLN A 22 20.89 29.89 -5.15
C GLN A 22 20.21 28.75 -5.91
N PHE A 23 18.94 28.91 -6.29
CA PHE A 23 18.18 27.89 -7.00
C PHE A 23 18.27 28.14 -8.51
N ARG A 24 19.27 27.53 -9.17
CA ARG A 24 19.49 27.72 -10.61
C ARG A 24 18.86 26.60 -11.42
N ARG A 25 18.29 26.97 -12.57
CA ARG A 25 17.80 26.01 -13.57
C ARG A 25 18.95 25.12 -14.04
N GLY A 26 18.70 23.81 -14.08
CA GLY A 26 19.68 22.77 -14.47
C GLY A 26 20.53 22.24 -13.31
N ASP A 27 20.48 22.88 -12.14
CA ASP A 27 21.17 22.44 -10.92
C ASP A 27 20.14 22.08 -9.83
N ALA A 28 19.31 23.04 -9.43
CA ALA A 28 18.30 22.83 -8.40
C ALA A 28 16.94 22.36 -8.98
N TYR A 29 16.64 22.71 -10.24
CA TYR A 29 15.36 22.39 -10.87
C TYR A 29 15.40 22.36 -12.39
N VAL A 30 14.37 21.77 -13.00
CA VAL A 30 14.05 21.91 -14.43
C VAL A 30 12.67 22.51 -14.62
N LEU A 31 12.46 23.13 -15.79
CA LEU A 31 11.13 23.53 -16.24
C LEU A 31 10.60 22.49 -17.22
N ARG A 32 9.49 21.83 -16.88
CA ARG A 32 8.76 20.91 -17.75
C ARG A 32 7.28 21.28 -17.75
N GLU A 33 6.69 21.39 -18.93
CA GLU A 33 5.27 21.73 -19.08
C GLU A 33 4.84 22.99 -18.31
N GLY A 34 5.75 23.97 -18.19
CA GLY A 34 5.52 25.20 -17.43
C GLY A 34 5.63 25.07 -15.90
N LYS A 35 5.98 23.90 -15.37
CA LYS A 35 6.15 23.63 -13.94
C LYS A 35 7.62 23.48 -13.55
N VAL A 36 7.94 23.93 -12.34
CA VAL A 36 9.26 23.74 -11.72
C VAL A 36 9.30 22.37 -11.05
N GLU A 37 10.17 21.49 -11.52
CA GLU A 37 10.44 20.18 -10.93
C GLU A 37 11.81 20.16 -10.27
N MET A 38 11.87 19.74 -9.01
CA MET A 38 13.12 19.67 -8.24
C MET A 38 14.08 18.61 -8.80
N ILE A 39 15.38 18.89 -8.74
CA ILE A 39 16.43 17.88 -8.97
C ILE A 39 17.01 17.48 -7.61
N ASP A 40 17.12 16.18 -7.36
CA ASP A 40 17.93 15.65 -6.27
C ASP A 40 19.41 15.84 -6.59
N GLN A 41 20.11 16.71 -5.86
CA GLN A 41 21.52 17.03 -6.09
C GLN A 41 22.46 15.83 -5.90
N SER A 42 22.05 14.80 -5.15
CA SER A 42 22.87 13.61 -4.90
C SER A 42 22.76 12.57 -6.01
N THR A 43 21.60 12.47 -6.67
CA THR A 43 21.31 11.43 -7.67
C THR A 43 21.04 11.97 -9.08
N GLY A 44 20.85 13.28 -9.23
CA GLY A 44 20.44 13.94 -10.46
C GLY A 44 19.00 13.61 -10.90
N ARG A 45 18.22 12.92 -10.08
CA ARG A 45 16.85 12.49 -10.41
C ARG A 45 15.85 13.62 -10.19
N LEU A 46 14.80 13.61 -11.01
CA LEU A 46 13.67 14.54 -10.88
C LEU A 46 12.76 14.11 -9.72
N MET A 47 12.27 15.09 -8.97
CA MET A 47 11.39 14.89 -7.82
C MET A 47 10.10 15.72 -8.00
N PRO A 48 9.20 15.33 -8.92
CA PRO A 48 8.02 16.14 -9.28
C PRO A 48 7.01 16.30 -8.13
N ASP A 49 6.97 15.34 -7.20
CA ASP A 49 6.04 15.36 -6.06
C ASP A 49 6.59 16.10 -4.83
N ARG A 50 7.85 16.57 -4.90
CA ARG A 50 8.44 17.35 -3.81
C ARG A 50 8.35 18.83 -4.12
N ARG A 51 8.13 19.61 -3.06
CA ARG A 51 8.10 21.07 -3.10
C ARG A 51 8.99 21.61 -1.99
N TRP A 52 9.62 22.75 -2.23
CA TRP A 52 10.27 23.48 -1.16
C TRP A 52 9.25 24.11 -0.21
N GLU A 53 9.53 24.03 1.09
CA GLU A 53 8.62 24.48 2.14
C GLU A 53 8.58 26.01 2.30
N PHE A 54 7.65 26.49 3.12
CA PHE A 54 7.53 27.90 3.54
C PHE A 54 7.48 28.93 2.40
N GLY A 55 6.83 28.60 1.28
CA GLY A 55 6.65 29.52 0.16
C GLY A 55 7.87 29.65 -0.77
N LEU A 56 8.96 28.90 -0.54
CA LEU A 56 10.15 28.95 -1.39
C LEU A 56 9.88 28.38 -2.79
N GLN A 57 9.01 27.36 -2.90
CA GLN A 57 8.58 26.81 -4.20
C GLN A 57 8.01 27.90 -5.10
N GLN A 58 7.09 28.71 -4.57
CA GLN A 58 6.44 29.79 -5.31
C GLN A 58 7.45 30.86 -5.71
N MET A 59 8.42 31.17 -4.85
CA MET A 59 9.49 32.13 -5.20
C MET A 59 10.37 31.63 -6.33
N VAL A 60 10.71 30.33 -6.35
CA VAL A 60 11.45 29.71 -7.46
C VAL A 60 10.61 29.68 -8.73
N GLU A 61 9.32 29.33 -8.66
CA GLU A 61 8.39 29.37 -9.79
C GLU A 61 8.31 30.77 -10.40
N ILE A 62 8.12 31.81 -9.57
CA ILE A 62 8.10 33.21 -10.01
C ILE A 62 9.45 33.61 -10.63
N ALA A 63 10.57 33.28 -9.99
CA ALA A 63 11.91 33.58 -10.51
C ALA A 63 12.21 32.87 -11.83
N ALA A 64 11.63 31.68 -12.04
CA ALA A 64 11.74 30.87 -13.26
C ALA A 64 10.77 31.32 -14.37
N GLY A 65 9.85 32.24 -14.08
CA GLY A 65 8.79 32.67 -15.02
C GLY A 65 7.66 31.65 -15.17
N ALA A 66 7.49 30.73 -14.23
CA ALA A 66 6.38 29.80 -14.16
C ALA A 66 5.19 30.41 -13.39
N GLU A 67 3.99 29.89 -13.63
CA GLU A 67 2.81 30.27 -12.85
C GLU A 67 2.92 29.71 -11.42
N PRO A 68 2.83 30.56 -10.37
CA PRO A 68 3.02 30.11 -9.00
C PRO A 68 1.90 29.16 -8.57
N SER A 69 2.30 28.02 -8.03
CA SER A 69 1.39 27.04 -7.47
C SER A 69 0.73 27.55 -6.18
N ALA A 70 -0.53 27.17 -5.96
CA ALA A 70 -1.23 27.52 -4.73
C ALA A 70 -0.47 27.02 -3.48
N GLU A 71 -0.33 27.87 -2.48
CA GLU A 71 0.29 27.51 -1.21
C GLU A 71 -0.64 26.58 -0.42
N ASN A 72 -0.16 25.36 -0.14
CA ASN A 72 -0.84 24.46 0.78
C ASN A 72 -0.42 24.81 2.21
N ARG A 73 -1.30 25.48 2.94
CA ARG A 73 -1.08 25.80 4.36
C ARG A 73 -1.82 24.80 5.25
N THR A 74 -1.09 24.06 6.07
CA THR A 74 -1.69 23.21 7.11
C THR A 74 -2.34 24.08 8.19
N VAL A 75 -3.66 24.11 8.22
CA VAL A 75 -4.44 24.90 9.21
C VAL A 75 -4.52 24.18 10.56
N ALA A 76 -4.58 22.85 10.55
CA ALA A 76 -4.61 22.03 11.74
C ALA A 76 -4.04 20.64 11.44
N GLN A 77 -3.46 20.00 12.46
CA GLN A 77 -2.98 18.64 12.39
C GLN A 77 -3.25 17.94 13.72
N VAL A 78 -3.71 16.69 13.64
CA VAL A 78 -3.86 15.81 14.79
C VAL A 78 -3.43 14.40 14.39
N THR A 79 -2.75 13.69 15.28
CA THR A 79 -2.42 12.28 15.03
C THR A 79 -3.65 11.41 15.25
N GLN A 80 -3.77 10.28 14.55
CA GLN A 80 -4.88 9.34 14.76
C GLN A 80 -4.96 8.90 16.24
N GLN A 81 -3.81 8.68 16.87
CA GLN A 81 -3.71 8.31 18.28
C GLN A 81 -4.35 9.38 19.18
N THR A 82 -4.03 10.66 18.93
CA THR A 82 -4.57 11.77 19.72
C THR A 82 -6.07 11.94 19.46
N PHE A 83 -6.47 11.86 18.19
CA PHE A 83 -7.87 12.01 17.77
C PHE A 83 -8.77 10.95 18.44
N PHE A 84 -8.43 9.66 18.33
CA PHE A 84 -9.26 8.60 18.92
C PHE A 84 -9.30 8.64 20.45
N ARG A 85 -8.27 9.18 21.11
CA ARG A 85 -8.28 9.35 22.58
C ARG A 85 -9.24 10.43 23.08
N GLN A 86 -9.80 11.26 22.20
CA GLN A 86 -10.80 12.26 22.56
C GLN A 86 -12.20 11.66 22.74
N TYR A 87 -12.44 10.45 22.24
CA TYR A 87 -13.74 9.79 22.38
C TYR A 87 -13.95 9.31 23.81
N ARG A 88 -15.12 9.61 24.36
CA ARG A 88 -15.53 9.13 25.69
C ARG A 88 -15.59 7.60 25.76
N LEU A 89 -16.01 6.97 24.66
CA LEU A 89 -16.06 5.52 24.50
C LEU A 89 -15.37 5.17 23.19
N LEU A 90 -14.37 4.29 23.27
CA LEU A 90 -13.63 3.80 22.11
C LEU A 90 -13.66 2.27 22.12
N SER A 91 -14.00 1.69 20.97
CA SER A 91 -13.98 0.25 20.75
C SER A 91 -13.59 -0.03 19.29
N GLY A 92 -13.22 -1.28 19.00
CA GLY A 92 -12.83 -1.66 17.65
C GLY A 92 -12.87 -3.17 17.44
N LEU A 93 -12.95 -3.58 16.19
CA LEU A 93 -12.97 -4.97 15.77
C LEU A 93 -11.95 -5.21 14.67
N THR A 94 -11.21 -6.32 14.77
CA THR A 94 -10.31 -6.79 13.70
C THR A 94 -9.92 -8.24 13.96
N GLY A 95 -9.66 -9.01 12.90
CA GLY A 95 -9.17 -10.39 13.00
C GLY A 95 -7.71 -10.51 13.48
N THR A 96 -6.96 -9.41 13.57
CA THR A 96 -5.50 -9.41 13.81
C THR A 96 -5.05 -8.42 14.90
N ALA A 97 -5.86 -8.26 15.94
CA ALA A 97 -5.51 -7.38 17.07
C ALA A 97 -4.55 -8.01 18.09
N ARG A 98 -4.37 -9.34 18.07
CA ARG A 98 -3.66 -10.08 19.12
C ARG A 98 -2.20 -9.66 19.19
N GLU A 99 -1.57 -9.51 18.03
CA GLU A 99 -0.19 -9.11 17.84
C GLU A 99 0.05 -7.68 18.36
N CYS A 100 -0.94 -6.79 18.14
CA CYS A 100 -0.89 -5.38 18.54
C CYS A 100 -1.44 -5.11 19.94
N ARG A 101 -1.71 -6.14 20.76
CA ARG A 101 -2.26 -5.95 22.12
C ARG A 101 -1.43 -4.99 23.00
N PRO A 102 -0.09 -5.06 23.03
CA PRO A 102 0.71 -4.11 23.80
C PRO A 102 0.51 -2.66 23.33
N GLU A 103 0.44 -2.46 22.02
CA GLU A 103 0.22 -1.14 21.41
C GLU A 103 -1.17 -0.59 21.76
N PHE A 104 -2.23 -1.39 21.57
CA PHE A 104 -3.60 -1.01 21.94
C PHE A 104 -3.72 -0.63 23.42
N TRP A 105 -3.04 -1.36 24.30
CA TRP A 105 -3.02 -1.04 25.72
C TRP A 105 -2.21 0.24 26.01
N SER A 106 -1.02 0.37 25.41
CA SER A 106 -0.11 1.49 25.68
C SER A 106 -0.68 2.84 25.22
N ILE A 107 -1.33 2.86 24.05
CA ILE A 107 -1.83 4.09 23.40
C ILE A 107 -3.28 4.38 23.81
N TYR A 108 -4.16 3.37 23.72
CA TYR A 108 -5.61 3.56 23.84
C TYR A 108 -6.20 2.98 25.13
N ARG A 109 -5.41 2.28 25.95
CA ARG A 109 -5.89 1.54 27.14
C ARG A 109 -7.00 0.54 26.81
N LEU A 110 -6.97 0.00 25.58
CA LEU A 110 -7.97 -0.96 25.11
C LEU A 110 -7.47 -2.40 25.33
N PRO A 111 -8.19 -3.21 26.12
CA PRO A 111 -7.90 -4.64 26.21
C PRO A 111 -8.34 -5.35 24.93
N VAL A 112 -7.48 -6.21 24.38
CA VAL A 112 -7.82 -7.06 23.23
C VAL A 112 -8.39 -8.38 23.73
N ARG A 113 -9.61 -8.73 23.29
CA ARG A 113 -10.26 -10.01 23.57
C ARG A 113 -10.49 -10.77 22.27
N ARG A 114 -10.15 -12.07 22.27
CA ARG A 114 -10.41 -12.97 21.16
C ARG A 114 -11.87 -13.45 21.24
N ILE A 115 -12.60 -13.29 20.14
CA ILE A 115 -13.92 -13.89 19.95
C ILE A 115 -13.71 -15.25 19.29
N ALA A 116 -14.44 -16.27 19.74
CA ALA A 116 -14.39 -17.60 19.14
C ALA A 116 -14.95 -17.54 17.70
N PRO A 117 -14.33 -18.25 16.74
CA PRO A 117 -14.87 -18.29 15.39
C PRO A 117 -16.21 -19.04 15.37
N HIS A 118 -17.07 -18.69 14.42
CA HIS A 118 -18.36 -19.37 14.22
C HIS A 118 -18.20 -20.87 13.91
N ALA A 119 -17.14 -21.23 13.17
CA ALA A 119 -16.82 -22.60 12.78
C ALA A 119 -15.33 -22.90 13.00
N PRO A 120 -14.93 -24.18 13.16
CA PRO A 120 -13.53 -24.58 13.27
C PRO A 120 -12.72 -24.16 12.04
N LEU A 121 -11.50 -23.66 12.27
CA LEU A 121 -10.60 -23.26 11.19
C LEU A 121 -10.02 -24.50 10.50
N ARG A 122 -10.13 -24.57 9.18
CA ARG A 122 -9.58 -25.65 8.32
C ARG A 122 -8.51 -25.13 7.37
N LEU A 123 -7.58 -24.34 7.92
CA LEU A 123 -6.48 -23.73 7.18
C LEU A 123 -5.19 -24.53 7.37
N ILE A 124 -4.54 -24.93 6.27
CA ILE A 124 -3.30 -25.70 6.28
C ILE A 124 -2.12 -24.79 5.95
N ASP A 125 -1.13 -24.73 6.85
CA ASP A 125 0.14 -24.05 6.63
C ASP A 125 1.10 -24.97 5.86
N GLN A 126 1.57 -24.54 4.70
CA GLN A 126 2.52 -25.28 3.86
C GLN A 126 3.99 -24.89 4.07
N GLY A 127 4.26 -24.00 5.02
CA GLY A 127 5.58 -23.60 5.46
C GLY A 127 6.27 -22.59 4.55
N THR A 128 7.22 -21.88 5.13
CA THR A 128 8.04 -20.88 4.44
C THR A 128 9.08 -21.54 3.53
N ARG A 129 9.24 -21.00 2.32
CA ARG A 129 10.31 -21.34 1.39
C ARG A 129 11.20 -20.13 1.16
N VAL A 130 12.52 -20.34 1.16
CA VAL A 130 13.52 -19.29 0.98
C VAL A 130 14.29 -19.56 -0.31
N PHE A 131 14.50 -18.51 -1.11
CA PHE A 131 15.17 -18.60 -2.40
C PHE A 131 16.40 -17.68 -2.39
N PRO A 132 17.53 -18.10 -2.98
CA PRO A 132 18.73 -17.26 -3.06
C PRO A 132 18.52 -16.01 -3.94
N ARG A 133 17.65 -16.08 -4.95
CA ARG A 133 17.40 -15.00 -5.91
C ARG A 133 15.90 -14.76 -6.10
N ALA A 134 15.55 -13.49 -6.31
CA ALA A 134 14.17 -13.09 -6.57
C ALA A 134 13.59 -13.76 -7.84
N ALA A 135 14.39 -13.90 -8.91
CA ALA A 135 13.94 -14.55 -10.14
C ALA A 135 13.51 -16.01 -9.92
N GLU A 136 14.27 -16.77 -9.13
CA GLU A 136 13.95 -18.16 -8.78
C GLU A 136 12.67 -18.24 -7.93
N LYS A 137 12.52 -17.30 -7.00
CA LYS A 137 11.29 -17.14 -6.20
C LYS A 137 10.08 -16.88 -7.09
N TRP A 138 10.16 -15.95 -8.05
CA TRP A 138 9.03 -15.60 -8.91
C TRP A 138 8.60 -16.75 -9.81
N LEU A 139 9.56 -17.49 -10.38
CA LEU A 139 9.27 -18.71 -11.13
C LEU A 139 8.57 -19.75 -10.26
N HIS A 140 9.08 -19.99 -9.04
CA HIS A 140 8.47 -20.94 -8.12
C HIS A 140 7.05 -20.53 -7.68
N VAL A 141 6.83 -19.24 -7.40
CA VAL A 141 5.51 -18.71 -7.05
C VAL A 141 4.54 -18.91 -8.21
N ALA A 142 4.95 -18.62 -9.45
CA ALA A 142 4.13 -18.86 -10.63
C ALA A 142 3.82 -20.35 -10.84
N ASP A 143 4.82 -21.23 -10.75
CA ASP A 143 4.64 -22.69 -10.84
C ASP A 143 3.64 -23.19 -9.80
N ARG A 144 3.79 -22.71 -8.55
CA ARG A 144 2.91 -23.11 -7.46
C ARG A 144 1.49 -22.60 -7.68
N ALA A 145 1.34 -21.35 -8.11
CA ALA A 145 0.05 -20.76 -8.39
C ALA A 145 -0.66 -21.52 -9.52
N GLU A 146 0.00 -21.81 -10.63
CA GLU A 146 -0.57 -22.57 -11.75
C GLU A 146 -0.96 -24.00 -11.34
N ALA A 147 -0.10 -24.69 -10.59
CA ALA A 147 -0.38 -26.04 -10.09
C ALA A 147 -1.61 -26.08 -9.17
N MET A 148 -1.80 -25.06 -8.33
CA MET A 148 -2.98 -24.97 -7.46
C MET A 148 -4.21 -24.48 -8.22
N ALA A 149 -4.04 -23.56 -9.17
CA ALA A 149 -5.10 -23.05 -10.02
C ALA A 149 -5.76 -24.16 -10.87
N ALA A 150 -5.06 -25.27 -11.14
CA ALA A 150 -5.62 -26.42 -11.85
C ALA A 150 -6.91 -26.97 -11.20
N THR A 151 -7.06 -26.87 -9.88
CA THR A 151 -8.22 -27.41 -9.15
C THR A 151 -8.96 -26.39 -8.30
N ARG A 152 -8.33 -25.27 -7.92
CA ARG A 152 -8.86 -24.31 -6.96
C ARG A 152 -8.48 -22.87 -7.31
N ALA A 153 -8.86 -21.91 -6.47
CA ALA A 153 -8.51 -20.50 -6.62
C ALA A 153 -7.20 -20.16 -5.87
N VAL A 154 -6.45 -19.18 -6.38
CA VAL A 154 -5.18 -18.72 -5.79
C VAL A 154 -5.18 -17.20 -5.60
N LEU A 155 -4.83 -16.76 -4.40
CA LEU A 155 -4.54 -15.37 -4.07
C LEU A 155 -3.06 -15.22 -3.77
N ILE A 156 -2.37 -14.29 -4.42
CA ILE A 156 -0.95 -14.02 -4.22
C ILE A 156 -0.79 -12.63 -3.60
N GLY A 157 -0.24 -12.57 -2.39
CA GLY A 157 0.10 -11.33 -1.70
C GLY A 157 1.53 -10.89 -2.01
N VAL A 158 1.69 -9.64 -2.44
CA VAL A 158 2.98 -8.98 -2.72
C VAL A 158 3.10 -7.68 -1.92
N ASN A 159 4.33 -7.20 -1.73
CA ASN A 159 4.59 -5.99 -0.94
C ASN A 159 4.19 -4.71 -1.69
N ASP A 160 4.56 -4.62 -2.96
CA ASP A 160 4.50 -3.37 -3.73
C ASP A 160 4.21 -3.60 -5.23
N VAL A 161 4.16 -2.48 -5.96
CA VAL A 161 3.89 -2.44 -7.41
C VAL A 161 5.04 -3.05 -8.22
N THR A 162 6.29 -2.93 -7.75
CA THR A 162 7.45 -3.50 -8.46
C THR A 162 7.43 -5.03 -8.41
N GLU A 163 7.11 -5.62 -7.26
CA GLU A 163 6.88 -7.07 -7.14
C GLU A 163 5.68 -7.52 -7.96
N THR A 164 4.64 -6.68 -8.02
CA THR A 164 3.46 -6.91 -8.84
C THR A 164 3.81 -7.05 -10.31
N GLU A 165 4.52 -6.05 -10.86
CA GLU A 165 4.96 -6.04 -12.25
C GLU A 165 5.90 -7.20 -12.57
N ALA A 166 6.84 -7.49 -11.67
CA ALA A 166 7.79 -8.59 -11.85
C ALA A 166 7.08 -9.95 -11.96
N LEU A 167 6.12 -10.22 -11.09
CA LEU A 167 5.38 -11.49 -11.11
C LEU A 167 4.36 -11.52 -12.26
N ALA A 168 3.70 -10.41 -12.58
CA ALA A 168 2.82 -10.30 -13.74
C ALA A 168 3.57 -10.58 -15.06
N ALA A 169 4.80 -10.09 -15.20
CA ALA A 169 5.65 -10.37 -16.35
C ALA A 169 5.98 -11.87 -16.49
N VAL A 170 6.19 -12.58 -15.37
CA VAL A 170 6.40 -14.04 -15.38
C VAL A 170 5.16 -14.78 -15.89
N PHE A 171 3.96 -14.41 -15.43
CA PHE A 171 2.72 -15.01 -15.92
C PHE A 171 2.44 -14.66 -17.39
N ALA A 172 2.70 -13.42 -17.80
CA ALA A 172 2.56 -12.99 -19.19
C ALA A 172 3.48 -13.78 -20.13
N ALA A 173 4.73 -14.01 -19.73
CA ALA A 173 5.68 -14.84 -20.49
C ALA A 173 5.23 -16.31 -20.62
N ARG A 174 4.36 -16.79 -19.73
CA ARG A 174 3.74 -18.11 -19.78
C ARG A 174 2.40 -18.13 -20.52
N GLY A 175 1.94 -16.99 -21.03
CA GLY A 175 0.63 -16.87 -21.67
C GLY A 175 -0.54 -16.99 -20.68
N ARG A 176 -0.32 -16.76 -19.38
CA ARG A 176 -1.35 -16.85 -18.35
C ARG A 176 -1.86 -15.46 -17.97
N THR A 177 -3.14 -15.21 -18.23
CA THR A 177 -3.82 -14.01 -17.73
C THR A 177 -4.15 -14.17 -16.25
N ILE A 178 -3.83 -13.17 -15.45
CA ILE A 178 -4.13 -13.09 -14.03
C ILE A 178 -4.92 -11.82 -13.72
N ALA A 179 -5.68 -11.82 -12.63
CA ALA A 179 -6.29 -10.61 -12.09
C ALA A 179 -5.27 -9.89 -11.19
N VAL A 180 -5.15 -8.58 -11.32
CA VAL A 180 -4.32 -7.75 -10.44
C VAL A 180 -5.23 -6.80 -9.69
N LEU A 181 -5.21 -6.87 -8.36
CA LEU A 181 -5.88 -5.93 -7.47
C LEU A 181 -4.84 -4.87 -7.07
N ASP A 182 -4.91 -3.73 -7.74
CA ASP A 182 -4.23 -2.49 -7.39
C ASP A 182 -5.21 -1.53 -6.71
N ALA A 183 -4.74 -0.33 -6.34
CA ALA A 183 -5.58 0.70 -5.73
C ALA A 183 -6.51 1.38 -6.75
N MET A 184 -7.27 0.59 -7.51
CA MET A 184 -8.31 1.03 -8.44
C MET A 184 -9.60 1.44 -7.71
N SER A 185 -10.63 1.87 -8.46
CA SER A 185 -11.92 2.24 -7.89
C SER A 185 -12.56 1.05 -7.13
N GLU A 186 -13.27 1.31 -6.03
CA GLU A 186 -13.91 0.26 -5.20
C GLU A 186 -14.86 -0.65 -6.01
N ALA A 187 -15.48 -0.11 -7.07
CA ALA A 187 -16.42 -0.85 -7.91
C ALA A 187 -15.72 -1.91 -8.78
N ASP A 188 -14.59 -1.55 -9.39
CA ASP A 188 -13.81 -2.46 -10.23
C ASP A 188 -13.16 -3.56 -9.39
N GLU A 189 -12.70 -3.20 -8.19
CA GLU A 189 -12.12 -4.13 -7.24
C GLU A 189 -13.13 -5.18 -6.76
N ALA A 190 -14.38 -4.77 -6.48
CA ALA A 190 -15.43 -5.70 -6.09
C ALA A 190 -15.74 -6.72 -7.19
N ALA A 191 -15.75 -6.31 -8.46
CA ALA A 191 -15.98 -7.20 -9.60
C ALA A 191 -14.83 -8.23 -9.74
N LEU A 192 -13.58 -7.81 -9.63
CA LEU A 192 -12.43 -8.71 -9.68
C LEU A 192 -12.41 -9.71 -8.51
N ILE A 193 -12.83 -9.28 -7.32
CA ILE A 193 -12.90 -10.14 -6.13
C ILE A 193 -14.02 -11.18 -6.24
N ALA A 194 -15.15 -10.83 -6.84
CA ALA A 194 -16.24 -11.79 -7.09
C ALA A 194 -15.78 -12.96 -7.98
N GLU A 195 -14.84 -12.71 -8.88
CA GLU A 195 -14.24 -13.70 -9.77
C GLU A 195 -13.09 -14.49 -9.12
N ALA A 196 -12.49 -13.95 -8.06
CA ALA A 196 -11.29 -14.50 -7.42
C ALA A 196 -11.52 -15.86 -6.75
N GLY A 197 -12.77 -16.27 -6.51
CA GLY A 197 -13.13 -17.54 -5.89
C GLY A 197 -13.42 -18.68 -6.87
N ARG A 198 -13.29 -18.45 -8.17
CA ARG A 198 -13.54 -19.45 -9.22
C ARG A 198 -12.34 -20.36 -9.45
N LYS A 199 -12.58 -21.57 -9.93
CA LYS A 199 -11.52 -22.50 -10.30
C LYS A 199 -10.62 -21.90 -11.38
N GLY A 200 -9.30 -22.01 -11.22
CA GLY A 200 -8.35 -21.44 -12.17
C GLY A 200 -8.06 -19.96 -11.94
N ALA A 201 -8.81 -19.26 -11.09
CA ALA A 201 -8.53 -17.87 -10.78
C ALA A 201 -7.17 -17.74 -10.07
N ILE A 202 -6.34 -16.84 -10.59
CA ILE A 202 -5.11 -16.39 -9.95
C ILE A 202 -5.24 -14.88 -9.81
N THR A 203 -5.30 -14.42 -8.57
CA THR A 203 -5.47 -13.02 -8.22
C THR A 203 -4.25 -12.56 -7.46
N LEU A 204 -3.59 -11.52 -7.97
CA LEU A 204 -2.48 -10.85 -7.32
C LEU A 204 -3.03 -9.65 -6.53
N ALA A 205 -2.56 -9.45 -5.30
CA ALA A 205 -3.00 -8.34 -4.47
C ALA A 205 -1.84 -7.72 -3.69
N THR A 206 -1.79 -6.39 -3.68
CA THR A 206 -0.94 -5.63 -2.77
C THR A 206 -1.60 -5.49 -1.39
N HIS A 207 -0.84 -5.02 -0.40
CA HIS A 207 -1.26 -4.92 1.01
C HIS A 207 -2.63 -4.30 1.31
N LEU A 208 -3.11 -3.38 0.46
CA LEU A 208 -4.35 -2.63 0.69
C LEU A 208 -5.51 -3.12 -0.18
N ALA A 209 -5.24 -3.92 -1.21
CA ALA A 209 -6.23 -4.25 -2.21
C ALA A 209 -7.21 -5.33 -1.74
N GLY A 210 -8.50 -5.04 -1.87
CA GLY A 210 -9.66 -5.89 -1.64
C GLY A 210 -10.04 -6.01 -0.19
N ARG A 211 -9.55 -5.09 0.65
CA ARG A 211 -9.68 -5.19 2.10
C ARG A 211 -11.14 -4.94 2.49
N GLY A 212 -11.76 -5.95 3.10
CA GLY A 212 -13.15 -5.87 3.56
C GLY A 212 -14.13 -6.65 2.68
N THR A 213 -13.76 -6.98 1.45
CA THR A 213 -14.55 -7.81 0.55
C THR A 213 -14.23 -9.30 0.78
N ASP A 214 -15.26 -10.15 0.77
CA ASP A 214 -15.11 -11.60 0.89
C ASP A 214 -14.89 -12.26 -0.46
N ILE A 215 -14.04 -13.29 -0.50
CA ILE A 215 -13.81 -14.10 -1.70
C ILE A 215 -14.73 -15.30 -1.59
N ALA A 216 -15.92 -15.20 -2.18
CA ALA A 216 -16.89 -16.30 -2.21
C ALA A 216 -16.35 -17.44 -3.09
N LEU A 217 -16.24 -18.64 -2.52
CA LEU A 217 -15.71 -19.81 -3.24
C LEU A 217 -16.81 -20.61 -3.90
N ASP A 218 -16.59 -20.97 -5.16
CA ASP A 218 -17.45 -21.91 -5.88
C ASP A 218 -17.47 -23.29 -5.18
N PRO A 219 -18.57 -24.05 -5.29
CA PRO A 219 -18.65 -25.38 -4.67
C PRO A 219 -17.51 -26.32 -5.08
N GLU A 220 -17.08 -26.28 -6.34
CA GLU A 220 -15.97 -27.11 -6.82
C GLU A 220 -14.63 -26.71 -6.20
N VAL A 221 -14.39 -25.40 -6.01
CA VAL A 221 -13.17 -24.89 -5.38
C VAL A 221 -13.15 -25.27 -3.90
N ARG A 222 -14.30 -25.14 -3.22
CA ARG A 222 -14.45 -25.57 -1.82
C ARG A 222 -14.19 -27.07 -1.67
N ALA A 223 -14.70 -27.90 -2.57
CA ALA A 223 -14.44 -29.34 -2.57
C ALA A 223 -12.97 -29.69 -2.86
N ALA A 224 -12.29 -28.89 -3.69
CA ALA A 224 -10.88 -29.06 -4.06
C ALA A 224 -9.86 -28.53 -3.03
N GLY A 225 -10.31 -28.10 -1.85
CA GLY A 225 -9.43 -27.61 -0.78
C GLY A 225 -9.44 -26.08 -0.59
N GLY A 226 -10.36 -25.39 -1.24
CA GLY A 226 -10.66 -23.96 -1.05
C GLY A 226 -9.57 -23.02 -1.54
N LEU A 227 -9.59 -21.77 -1.07
CA LEU A 227 -8.63 -20.76 -1.49
C LEU A 227 -7.20 -21.15 -1.06
N HIS A 228 -6.26 -21.03 -2.00
CA HIS A 228 -4.83 -21.05 -1.69
C HIS A 228 -4.30 -19.62 -1.62
N VAL A 229 -3.63 -19.26 -0.54
CA VAL A 229 -2.93 -17.98 -0.44
C VAL A 229 -1.43 -18.22 -0.62
N ILE A 230 -0.73 -17.37 -1.35
CA ILE A 230 0.73 -17.37 -1.43
C ILE A 230 1.20 -16.01 -0.98
N ILE A 231 1.98 -15.96 0.11
CA ILE A 231 2.63 -14.73 0.55
C ILE A 231 4.01 -14.71 -0.12
N ALA A 232 4.15 -13.94 -1.20
CA ALA A 232 5.30 -14.03 -2.09
C ALA A 232 6.55 -13.33 -1.56
N SER A 233 6.41 -12.50 -0.53
CA SER A 233 7.50 -11.80 0.15
C SER A 233 7.20 -11.66 1.64
N ALA A 234 8.26 -11.59 2.45
CA ALA A 234 8.12 -11.28 3.87
C ALA A 234 7.50 -9.89 4.03
N MET A 235 6.42 -9.82 4.81
CA MET A 235 5.70 -8.57 5.00
C MET A 235 6.30 -7.79 6.17
N VAL A 236 6.11 -6.47 6.17
CA VAL A 236 6.64 -5.58 7.23
C VAL A 236 6.10 -5.89 8.63
N SER A 237 5.03 -6.69 8.73
CA SER A 237 4.55 -7.22 10.01
C SER A 237 3.82 -8.54 9.85
N SER A 238 3.93 -9.41 10.85
CA SER A 238 3.14 -10.65 10.96
C SER A 238 1.63 -10.42 10.95
N ARG A 239 1.19 -9.22 11.36
CA ARG A 239 -0.22 -8.79 11.26
C ARG A 239 -0.70 -8.75 9.82
N LEU A 240 0.14 -8.34 8.88
CA LEU A 240 -0.22 -8.21 7.47
C LEU A 240 -0.23 -9.58 6.79
N GLU A 241 0.74 -10.45 7.10
CA GLU A 241 0.71 -11.86 6.69
C GLU A 241 -0.58 -12.54 7.14
N ARG A 242 -0.97 -12.34 8.41
CA ARG A 242 -2.25 -12.83 8.96
C ARG A 242 -3.47 -12.32 8.22
N GLN A 243 -3.43 -11.09 7.70
CA GLN A 243 -4.54 -10.55 6.92
C GLN A 243 -4.64 -11.22 5.56
N PHE A 244 -3.50 -11.55 4.93
CA PHE A 244 -3.47 -12.30 3.68
C PHE A 244 -3.97 -13.73 3.86
N TYR A 245 -3.32 -14.54 4.69
CA TYR A 245 -3.73 -15.94 4.83
C TYR A 245 -5.10 -16.09 5.51
N GLY A 246 -5.53 -15.11 6.30
CA GLY A 246 -6.88 -15.04 6.87
C GLY A 246 -8.00 -14.79 5.84
N ARG A 247 -7.67 -14.58 4.56
CA ARG A 247 -8.64 -14.62 3.47
C ARG A 247 -9.05 -16.04 3.09
N ALA A 248 -8.21 -17.04 3.38
CA ALA A 248 -8.58 -18.44 3.25
C ALA A 248 -9.18 -18.98 4.56
N GLY A 249 -9.91 -20.09 4.47
CA GLY A 249 -10.47 -20.77 5.64
C GLY A 249 -11.64 -20.05 6.32
N ARG A 250 -12.35 -19.15 5.59
CA ARG A 250 -13.47 -18.38 6.13
C ARG A 250 -14.69 -19.26 6.40
N ALA A 251 -15.41 -18.97 7.49
CA ALA A 251 -16.61 -19.70 7.90
C ALA A 251 -16.47 -21.24 7.95
N GLY A 252 -15.25 -21.76 8.17
CA GLY A 252 -14.98 -23.21 8.22
C GLY A 252 -14.69 -23.84 6.85
N ASP A 253 -14.49 -23.03 5.82
CA ASP A 253 -14.01 -23.52 4.53
C ASP A 253 -12.61 -24.12 4.64
N PRO A 254 -12.27 -25.09 3.78
CA PRO A 254 -10.89 -25.50 3.64
C PRO A 254 -10.06 -24.37 3.02
N GLY A 255 -8.76 -24.38 3.28
CA GLY A 255 -7.82 -23.47 2.65
C GLY A 255 -6.38 -23.86 2.95
N SER A 256 -5.44 -23.26 2.24
CA SER A 256 -4.02 -23.33 2.61
C SER A 256 -3.26 -22.08 2.27
N TYR A 257 -2.12 -21.90 2.92
CA TYR A 257 -1.17 -20.83 2.64
C TYR A 257 0.28 -21.31 2.70
#